data_AF-A0A180EJZ4-F1
#
_entry.id   AF-A0A180EJZ4-F1
#
_cell.length_a   1.000
_cell.length_b   1.000
_cell.length_c   1.000
_cell.angle_alpha   90.00
_cell.angle_beta   90.00
_cell.angle_gamma   90.00
#
_symmetry.space_group_name_H-M   'P 1'
#
loop_
_entity.id
_entity.type
_entity.pdbx_description
1 polymer ?
#
loop_
_entity_poly.entity_id
_entity_poly.type
_entity_poly.pdbx_seq_one_letter_code
_entity_poly.pdbx_strand_id
1 'polypeptide(L)'
;MRLHYFFTLGLCLLFSAGLSAQDVKFGGLDKSPMDGAYYPSRSRYLNYLDEDDKDRTMKIRVLYSRPKMQGRELFGELIPYGQDWRLGANEATEITFFQDVEINNVRVFRGTYTMFAEPVNATSWIWKLSKERFIGGSQDRDVSKDIVSAKIDVIQVPNARESFTIGFQDVDDNTIHMFMEWGNSRAKLPININPAFMADDDPSPMDLVQYPNMSRLRNFVKPEELAANEPKVRVVYSRPQLKDRVAFGELIKYGELWRLGANETPQVFFFEDVMIDGKPVKAGRYGLFARPEADEWEFVLHKSYQSWGTPNFDEESTVLTFKAKTEKTPEKLEALSATFVEMGDNTIHLIFGWEDTMARLPITLK
;
A
#
# COMPACT_ATOMS: atom_id res chain seq x y z
N MET A 1 8.20 -63.87 78.96
CA MET A 1 7.37 -63.23 80.00
C MET A 1 7.35 -61.73 79.73
N ARG A 2 6.14 -61.15 79.67
CA ARG A 2 5.71 -59.73 79.81
C ARG A 2 6.80 -58.67 79.98
N LEU A 3 6.85 -57.64 79.12
CA LEU A 3 6.06 -56.37 79.11
C LEU A 3 6.68 -55.28 80.02
N HIS A 4 6.49 -54.01 79.59
CA HIS A 4 6.62 -52.70 80.26
C HIS A 4 7.85 -51.87 79.87
N TYR A 5 7.79 -50.55 79.66
CA TYR A 5 6.81 -49.59 79.14
C TYR A 5 7.57 -48.24 79.05
N PHE A 6 7.22 -47.41 78.06
CA PHE A 6 7.36 -45.93 77.97
C PHE A 6 8.74 -45.23 78.18
N PHE A 7 9.19 -44.45 77.18
CA PHE A 7 9.00 -42.97 77.19
C PHE A 7 9.33 -42.34 75.83
N THR A 8 8.54 -41.31 75.50
CA THR A 8 8.48 -40.46 74.29
C THR A 8 9.71 -39.58 74.00
N LEU A 9 10.00 -39.33 72.71
CA LEU A 9 10.30 -37.98 72.21
C LEU A 9 10.06 -37.88 70.70
N GLY A 10 9.24 -36.92 70.28
CA GLY A 10 8.87 -36.69 68.89
C GLY A 10 9.99 -36.07 68.06
N LEU A 11 10.07 -36.48 66.80
CA LEU A 11 10.94 -35.87 65.80
C LEU A 11 10.07 -35.43 64.61
N CYS A 12 9.59 -34.18 64.66
CA CYS A 12 9.05 -33.50 63.49
C CYS A 12 10.19 -33.25 62.50
N LEU A 13 10.26 -34.06 61.45
CA LEU A 13 11.13 -33.83 60.30
C LEU A 13 10.61 -32.61 59.52
N LEU A 14 11.19 -31.45 59.80
CA LEU A 14 11.15 -30.27 58.93
C LEU A 14 11.94 -30.62 57.65
N PHE A 15 11.22 -30.93 56.57
CA PHE A 15 11.78 -30.94 55.23
C PHE A 15 12.05 -29.49 54.82
N SER A 16 13.25 -28.99 55.13
CA SER A 16 13.76 -27.78 54.50
C SER A 16 14.10 -28.12 53.04
N ALA A 17 13.15 -27.86 52.14
CA ALA A 17 13.44 -27.82 50.71
C ALA A 17 14.47 -26.70 50.48
N GLY A 18 15.73 -27.07 50.29
CA GLY A 18 16.77 -26.15 49.84
C GLY A 18 16.41 -25.67 48.45
N LEU A 19 15.84 -24.46 48.35
CA LEU A 19 15.82 -23.69 47.11
C LEU A 19 17.27 -23.40 46.73
N SER A 20 17.83 -24.20 45.82
CA SER A 20 19.05 -23.82 45.12
C SER A 20 18.68 -22.67 44.19
N ALA A 21 18.98 -21.44 44.58
CA ALA A 21 18.99 -20.33 43.65
C ALA A 21 19.99 -20.67 42.54
N GLN A 22 19.53 -20.82 41.30
CA GLN A 22 20.43 -20.92 40.15
C GLN A 22 21.07 -19.55 39.99
N ASP A 23 22.38 -19.45 40.18
CA ASP A 23 23.12 -18.21 39.91
C ASP A 23 22.87 -17.79 38.46
N VAL A 24 22.19 -16.65 38.27
CA VAL A 24 21.94 -16.08 36.95
C VAL A 24 23.28 -15.60 36.40
N LYS A 25 23.84 -16.35 35.46
CA LYS A 25 25.03 -15.95 34.71
C LYS A 25 24.62 -15.15 33.49
N PHE A 26 24.92 -13.86 33.50
CA PHE A 26 24.77 -13.01 32.32
C PHE A 26 25.80 -13.41 31.25
N GLY A 27 25.38 -13.41 29.99
CA GLY A 27 26.29 -13.52 28.85
C GLY A 27 27.27 -12.35 28.81
N GLY A 28 28.43 -12.55 28.20
CA GLY A 28 29.38 -11.46 27.93
C GLY A 28 28.80 -10.42 26.95
N LEU A 29 29.37 -9.21 26.95
CA LEU A 29 28.98 -8.16 26.01
C LEU A 29 29.36 -8.52 24.57
N ASP A 30 28.48 -8.22 23.61
CA ASP A 30 28.77 -8.36 22.19
C ASP A 30 29.92 -7.40 21.78
N LYS A 31 30.85 -7.90 20.96
CA LYS A 31 32.00 -7.12 20.46
C LYS A 31 31.58 -6.10 19.38
N SER A 32 30.42 -6.30 18.77
CA SER A 32 29.79 -5.47 17.74
C SER A 32 28.40 -5.06 18.21
N PRO A 33 28.28 -4.17 19.21
CA PRO A 33 26.99 -3.78 19.74
C PRO A 33 26.11 -3.15 18.65
N MET A 34 24.80 -3.31 18.81
CA MET A 34 23.78 -2.67 17.97
C MET A 34 23.77 -1.15 18.21
N ASP A 35 23.51 -0.38 17.17
CA ASP A 35 23.30 1.07 17.20
C ASP A 35 22.16 1.48 16.28
N GLY A 36 21.70 2.72 16.43
CA GLY A 36 20.63 3.32 15.66
C GLY A 36 21.05 4.63 14.99
N ALA A 37 20.88 4.71 13.68
CA ALA A 37 20.91 5.97 12.94
C ALA A 37 19.48 6.39 12.59
N TYR A 38 19.18 7.69 12.70
CA TYR A 38 17.84 8.23 12.54
C TYR A 38 17.90 9.46 11.66
N TYR A 39 16.88 9.66 10.84
CA TYR A 39 16.70 10.87 10.07
C TYR A 39 15.26 11.38 10.18
N PRO A 40 15.04 12.66 10.56
CA PRO A 40 16.05 13.59 11.12
C PRO A 40 16.66 13.05 12.43
N SER A 41 17.90 13.43 12.76
CA SER A 41 18.65 12.80 13.87
C SER A 41 17.98 12.97 15.24
N ARG A 42 17.30 14.11 15.44
CA ARG A 42 16.58 14.44 16.68
C ARG A 42 15.25 13.72 16.83
N SER A 43 14.69 13.15 15.77
CA SER A 43 13.38 12.47 15.78
C SER A 43 13.29 11.29 16.78
N ARG A 44 14.43 10.73 17.19
CA ARG A 44 14.49 9.69 18.24
C ARG A 44 14.19 10.20 19.65
N TYR A 45 14.19 11.53 19.85
CA TYR A 45 13.97 12.21 21.11
C TYR A 45 12.63 12.95 21.11
N LEU A 46 11.58 12.32 20.56
CA LEU A 46 10.25 12.92 20.35
C LEU A 46 9.72 13.70 21.57
N ASN A 47 9.94 13.19 22.79
CA ASN A 47 9.47 13.79 24.04
C ASN A 47 10.13 15.13 24.38
N TYR A 48 11.20 15.51 23.67
CA TYR A 48 11.96 16.75 23.86
C TYR A 48 11.78 17.73 22.70
N LEU A 49 10.86 17.45 21.77
CA LEU A 49 10.59 18.27 20.60
C LEU A 49 9.21 18.92 20.71
N ASP A 50 9.14 20.20 20.39
CA ASP A 50 7.89 20.95 20.30
C ASP A 50 7.01 20.39 19.17
N GLU A 51 5.70 20.67 19.20
CA GLU A 51 4.74 20.09 18.24
C GLU A 51 5.04 20.46 16.78
N ASP A 52 5.62 21.64 16.55
CA ASP A 52 5.98 22.22 15.26
C ASP A 52 7.47 22.07 14.90
N ASP A 53 8.27 21.34 15.71
CA ASP A 53 9.67 21.09 15.40
C ASP A 53 9.79 20.31 14.07
N LYS A 54 10.55 20.85 13.11
CA LYS A 54 10.76 20.26 11.78
C LYS A 54 11.38 18.85 11.82
N ASP A 55 12.08 18.51 12.91
CA ASP A 55 12.74 17.22 13.10
C ASP A 55 11.86 16.21 13.86
N ARG A 56 10.62 16.57 14.21
CA ARG A 56 9.72 15.76 15.02
C ARG A 56 9.26 14.48 14.33
N THR A 57 9.06 14.52 13.02
CA THR A 57 8.61 13.37 12.23
C THR A 57 9.80 12.54 11.77
N MET A 58 9.96 11.35 12.36
CA MET A 58 10.97 10.38 11.92
C MET A 58 10.64 9.91 10.50
N LYS A 59 11.61 10.06 9.59
CA LYS A 59 11.48 9.65 8.19
C LYS A 59 12.22 8.34 7.92
N ILE A 60 13.38 8.14 8.54
CA ILE A 60 14.22 6.94 8.36
C ILE A 60 14.80 6.49 9.71
N ARG A 61 14.88 5.18 9.91
CA ARG A 61 15.64 4.54 11.00
C ARG A 61 16.48 3.41 10.45
N VAL A 62 17.74 3.33 10.85
CA VAL A 62 18.64 2.20 10.55
C VAL A 62 19.09 1.59 11.86
N LEU A 63 18.90 0.28 12.02
CA LEU A 63 19.43 -0.52 13.11
C LEU A 63 20.54 -1.42 12.58
N TYR A 64 21.73 -1.30 13.16
CA TYR A 64 22.92 -1.96 12.63
C TYR A 64 23.93 -2.27 13.74
N SER A 65 24.62 -3.39 13.60
CA SER A 65 25.75 -3.72 14.48
C SER A 65 27.00 -2.98 14.05
N ARG A 66 27.82 -2.56 15.02
CA ARG A 66 29.02 -1.73 14.78
C ARG A 66 30.32 -2.50 15.02
N PRO A 67 30.78 -3.34 14.07
CA PRO A 67 32.06 -4.02 14.22
C PRO A 67 33.22 -3.02 14.30
N LYS A 68 34.24 -3.41 15.05
CA LYS A 68 35.49 -2.63 15.25
C LYS A 68 36.59 -3.07 14.30
N MET A 69 37.49 -2.17 13.90
CA MET A 69 38.66 -2.53 13.10
C MET A 69 39.57 -3.48 13.86
N GLN A 70 39.91 -3.15 15.11
CA GLN A 70 40.87 -3.90 15.94
C GLN A 70 42.21 -4.16 15.23
N GLY A 71 42.69 -3.17 14.47
CA GLY A 71 43.94 -3.27 13.70
C GLY A 71 43.87 -4.17 12.46
N ARG A 72 42.69 -4.67 12.08
CA ARG A 72 42.48 -5.47 10.86
C ARG A 72 42.35 -4.58 9.62
N GLU A 73 42.85 -5.08 8.50
CA GLU A 73 42.52 -4.51 7.19
C GLU A 73 41.09 -4.86 6.81
N LEU A 74 40.33 -3.86 6.34
CA LEU A 74 38.89 -3.99 6.16
C LEU A 74 38.52 -4.51 4.77
N PHE A 75 38.61 -3.65 3.75
CA PHE A 75 38.13 -3.95 2.40
C PHE A 75 39.26 -4.56 1.56
N GLY A 76 39.02 -5.74 1.00
CA GLY A 76 40.03 -6.58 0.34
C GLY A 76 40.50 -7.75 1.20
N GLU A 77 40.38 -7.66 2.54
CA GLU A 77 40.72 -8.74 3.47
C GLU A 77 39.51 -9.20 4.29
N LEU A 78 39.12 -8.45 5.33
CA LEU A 78 37.99 -8.82 6.20
C LEU A 78 36.66 -8.87 5.43
N ILE A 79 36.49 -7.93 4.51
CA ILE A 79 35.41 -7.89 3.53
C ILE A 79 36.06 -7.98 2.15
N PRO A 80 36.12 -9.18 1.55
CA PRO A 80 36.67 -9.35 0.22
C PRO A 80 35.91 -8.54 -0.83
N TYR A 81 36.61 -8.03 -1.85
CA TYR A 81 35.95 -7.38 -2.97
C TYR A 81 35.10 -8.38 -3.76
N GLY A 82 33.97 -7.91 -4.29
CA GLY A 82 33.00 -8.71 -5.04
C GLY A 82 32.13 -9.63 -4.18
N GLN A 83 32.23 -9.55 -2.85
CA GLN A 83 31.40 -10.32 -1.92
C GLN A 83 30.33 -9.45 -1.26
N ASP A 84 29.13 -10.00 -1.11
CA ASP A 84 28.06 -9.33 -0.39
C ASP A 84 28.39 -9.23 1.09
N TRP A 85 28.25 -8.03 1.64
CA TRP A 85 28.40 -7.71 3.03
C TRP A 85 27.12 -7.08 3.56
N ARG A 86 26.68 -7.55 4.72
CA ARG A 86 25.47 -7.10 5.43
C ARG A 86 25.53 -5.68 6.04
N LEU A 87 26.53 -4.89 5.66
CA LEU A 87 26.76 -3.54 6.20
C LEU A 87 26.76 -3.51 7.74
N GLY A 88 27.52 -4.39 8.37
CA GLY A 88 27.53 -4.57 9.83
C GLY A 88 28.11 -5.91 10.25
N ALA A 89 27.75 -6.33 11.47
CA ALA A 89 28.04 -7.65 12.03
C ALA A 89 26.75 -8.34 12.50
N ASN A 90 26.82 -9.62 12.85
CA ASN A 90 25.67 -10.41 13.33
C ASN A 90 24.48 -10.39 12.34
N GLU A 91 23.34 -9.83 12.74
CA GLU A 91 22.14 -9.64 11.92
C GLU A 91 22.40 -8.71 10.72
N ALA A 92 21.63 -8.88 9.64
CA ALA A 92 21.65 -7.94 8.54
C ALA A 92 21.13 -6.58 8.97
N THR A 93 21.80 -5.52 8.53
CA THR A 93 21.42 -4.15 8.86
C THR A 93 20.01 -3.84 8.36
N GLU A 94 19.15 -3.40 9.27
CA GLU A 94 17.75 -3.12 9.00
C GLU A 94 17.55 -1.62 8.76
N ILE A 95 16.86 -1.25 7.69
CA ILE A 95 16.41 0.11 7.42
C ILE A 95 14.89 0.15 7.37
N THR A 96 14.31 1.13 8.06
CA THR A 96 12.88 1.43 8.04
C THR A 96 12.67 2.81 7.45
N PHE A 97 11.86 2.89 6.40
CA PHE A 97 11.35 4.13 5.83
C PHE A 97 9.92 4.35 6.33
N PHE A 98 9.64 5.50 6.94
CA PHE A 98 8.32 5.85 7.46
C PHE A 98 7.43 6.55 6.42
N GLN A 99 8.02 6.87 5.27
CA GLN A 99 7.38 7.41 4.08
C GLN A 99 8.04 6.78 2.85
N ASP A 100 7.40 6.92 1.70
CA ASP A 100 8.03 6.50 0.45
C ASP A 100 9.25 7.38 0.15
N VAL A 101 10.28 6.78 -0.41
CA VAL A 101 11.51 7.46 -0.83
C VAL A 101 11.88 7.01 -2.23
N GLU A 102 12.80 7.72 -2.88
CA GLU A 102 13.40 7.30 -4.13
C GLU A 102 14.91 7.10 -3.95
N ILE A 103 15.39 5.95 -4.39
CA ILE A 103 16.80 5.58 -4.34
C ILE A 103 17.17 5.03 -5.71
N ASN A 104 18.17 5.65 -6.36
CA ASN A 104 18.61 5.27 -7.70
C ASN A 104 17.45 5.19 -8.73
N ASN A 105 16.58 6.21 -8.73
CA ASN A 105 15.38 6.30 -9.58
C ASN A 105 14.35 5.18 -9.36
N VAL A 106 14.42 4.46 -8.24
CA VAL A 106 13.44 3.45 -7.85
C VAL A 106 12.63 3.97 -6.67
N ARG A 107 11.30 3.97 -6.80
CA ARG A 107 10.38 4.16 -5.68
C ARG A 107 10.53 3.03 -4.68
N VAL A 108 10.91 3.37 -3.46
CA VAL A 108 10.89 2.48 -2.32
C VAL A 108 9.72 2.87 -1.45
N PHE A 109 8.72 2.00 -1.40
CA PHE A 109 7.58 2.18 -0.51
C PHE A 109 8.02 2.22 0.96
N ARG A 110 7.27 2.94 1.79
CA ARG A 110 7.44 2.89 3.24
C ARG A 110 7.41 1.43 3.72
N GLY A 111 8.26 1.11 4.67
CA GLY A 111 8.41 -0.26 5.13
C GLY A 111 9.78 -0.52 5.74
N THR A 112 10.00 -1.76 6.11
CA THR A 112 11.25 -2.21 6.71
C THR A 112 11.92 -3.25 5.82
N TYR A 113 13.22 -3.09 5.64
CA TYR A 113 14.05 -3.80 4.68
C TYR A 113 15.41 -4.12 5.29
N THR A 114 16.17 -5.02 4.68
CA THR A 114 17.60 -5.20 5.00
C THR A 114 18.50 -4.55 3.94
N MET A 115 19.65 -4.05 4.36
CA MET A 115 20.66 -3.45 3.48
C MET A 115 21.89 -4.34 3.32
N PHE A 116 22.44 -4.37 2.12
CA PHE A 116 23.71 -5.00 1.80
C PHE A 116 24.60 -4.07 0.99
N ALA A 117 25.89 -4.34 0.97
CA ALA A 117 26.82 -3.73 0.04
C ALA A 117 27.82 -4.77 -0.46
N GLU A 118 28.17 -4.67 -1.72
CA GLU A 118 29.24 -5.44 -2.35
C GLU A 118 30.37 -4.46 -2.68
N PRO A 119 31.48 -4.44 -1.91
CA PRO A 119 32.63 -3.64 -2.27
C PRO A 119 33.21 -4.11 -3.60
N VAL A 120 33.19 -3.28 -4.64
CA VAL A 120 33.72 -3.66 -5.97
C VAL A 120 35.22 -3.41 -6.02
N ASN A 121 35.64 -2.27 -5.46
CA ASN A 121 37.03 -1.84 -5.35
C ASN A 121 37.13 -0.73 -4.28
N ALA A 122 38.31 -0.13 -4.13
CA ALA A 122 38.58 0.91 -3.13
C ALA A 122 37.76 2.20 -3.29
N THR A 123 37.13 2.42 -4.45
CA THR A 123 36.41 3.67 -4.78
C THR A 123 34.92 3.48 -5.06
N SER A 124 34.40 2.25 -5.03
CA SER A 124 32.98 2.01 -5.30
C SER A 124 32.44 0.73 -4.65
N TRP A 125 31.20 0.82 -4.17
CA TRP A 125 30.39 -0.31 -3.70
C TRP A 125 29.13 -0.42 -4.55
N ILE A 126 28.55 -1.62 -4.64
CA ILE A 126 27.15 -1.79 -5.04
C ILE A 126 26.31 -1.94 -3.77
N TRP A 127 25.53 -0.92 -3.43
CA TRP A 127 24.58 -0.95 -2.34
C TRP A 127 23.27 -1.60 -2.79
N LYS A 128 22.67 -2.42 -1.92
CA LYS A 128 21.47 -3.21 -2.24
C LYS A 128 20.44 -3.10 -1.11
N LEU A 129 19.15 -3.08 -1.49
CA LEU A 129 18.01 -3.10 -0.57
C LEU A 129 17.15 -4.34 -0.83
N SER A 130 16.83 -5.10 0.20
CA SER A 130 16.09 -6.36 0.06
C SER A 130 14.83 -6.40 0.93
N LYS A 131 13.78 -7.03 0.39
CA LYS A 131 12.56 -7.40 1.14
C LYS A 131 12.77 -8.59 2.07
N GLU A 132 13.87 -9.34 1.92
CA GLU A 132 14.20 -10.39 2.88
C GLU A 132 14.51 -9.79 4.25
N ARG A 133 14.05 -10.44 5.32
CA ARG A 133 14.22 -9.98 6.70
C ARG A 133 14.52 -11.16 7.61
N PHE A 134 14.98 -10.85 8.82
CA PHE A 134 15.29 -11.84 9.86
C PHE A 134 16.41 -12.81 9.48
N ILE A 135 17.45 -12.27 8.83
CA ILE A 135 18.64 -13.02 8.41
C ILE A 135 19.90 -12.45 9.07
N GLY A 136 20.85 -13.33 9.36
CA GLY A 136 22.20 -12.98 9.81
C GLY A 136 23.21 -13.30 8.72
N GLY A 137 24.29 -12.52 8.63
CA GLY A 137 25.23 -12.69 7.53
C GLY A 137 24.67 -12.21 6.18
N SER A 138 25.34 -12.62 5.11
CA SER A 138 24.92 -12.47 3.71
C SER A 138 24.86 -13.82 2.98
N GLN A 139 25.20 -14.90 3.68
CA GLN A 139 25.20 -16.25 3.14
C GLN A 139 23.77 -16.72 2.90
N ASP A 140 23.54 -17.38 1.77
CA ASP A 140 22.25 -17.97 1.36
C ASP A 140 21.07 -16.99 1.29
N ARG A 141 21.33 -15.68 1.23
CA ARG A 141 20.29 -14.66 1.04
C ARG A 141 19.58 -14.84 -0.31
N ASP A 142 18.29 -14.58 -0.34
CA ASP A 142 17.47 -14.64 -1.54
C ASP A 142 17.61 -13.33 -2.32
N VAL A 143 18.56 -13.33 -3.25
CA VAL A 143 18.83 -12.18 -4.15
C VAL A 143 17.61 -11.78 -5.00
N SER A 144 16.62 -12.67 -5.20
CA SER A 144 15.41 -12.33 -5.96
C SER A 144 14.51 -11.33 -5.22
N LYS A 145 14.73 -11.14 -3.90
CA LYS A 145 14.02 -10.16 -3.07
C LYS A 145 14.69 -8.79 -3.05
N ASP A 146 15.82 -8.61 -3.75
CA ASP A 146 16.45 -7.30 -3.92
C ASP A 146 15.55 -6.40 -4.78
N ILE A 147 15.23 -5.22 -4.24
CA ILE A 147 14.35 -4.24 -4.89
C ILE A 147 15.10 -3.00 -5.36
N VAL A 148 16.32 -2.76 -4.86
CA VAL A 148 17.21 -1.70 -5.32
C VAL A 148 18.63 -2.23 -5.37
N SER A 149 19.34 -1.88 -6.43
CA SER A 149 20.80 -2.02 -6.55
C SER A 149 21.35 -0.69 -7.08
N ALA A 150 22.31 -0.11 -6.37
CA ALA A 150 22.83 1.21 -6.64
C ALA A 150 24.36 1.21 -6.52
N LYS A 151 25.06 1.62 -7.58
CA LYS A 151 26.49 1.88 -7.49
C LYS A 151 26.70 3.18 -6.72
N ILE A 152 27.47 3.13 -5.64
CA ILE A 152 27.79 4.28 -4.80
C ILE A 152 29.30 4.50 -4.73
N ASP A 153 29.68 5.78 -4.69
CA ASP A 153 31.09 6.18 -4.60
C ASP A 153 31.60 6.03 -3.17
N VAL A 154 32.88 5.65 -3.08
CA VAL A 154 33.63 5.55 -1.84
C VAL A 154 34.83 6.47 -1.92
N ILE A 155 34.97 7.33 -0.90
CA ILE A 155 36.15 8.18 -0.75
C ILE A 155 36.98 7.72 0.46
N GLN A 156 38.27 8.02 0.42
CA GLN A 156 39.16 7.84 1.56
C GLN A 156 39.16 9.10 2.43
N VAL A 157 38.87 8.97 3.72
CA VAL A 157 38.90 10.04 4.71
C VAL A 157 40.19 9.96 5.53
N PRO A 158 40.76 11.10 5.96
CA PRO A 158 42.08 11.11 6.63
C PRO A 158 42.08 10.42 8.00
N ASN A 159 40.95 10.47 8.72
CA ASN A 159 40.83 9.89 10.05
C ASN A 159 40.09 8.55 9.98
N ALA A 160 40.77 7.47 10.35
CA ALA A 160 40.17 6.15 10.41
C ALA A 160 39.10 6.08 11.51
N ARG A 161 37.93 5.57 11.16
CA ARG A 161 36.84 5.34 12.10
C ARG A 161 36.88 3.91 12.63
N GLU A 162 37.21 3.77 13.91
CA GLU A 162 37.41 2.46 14.56
C GLU A 162 36.17 1.56 14.48
N SER A 163 34.97 2.11 14.63
CA SER A 163 33.71 1.34 14.57
C SER A 163 32.90 1.72 13.34
N PHE A 164 32.37 0.73 12.63
CA PHE A 164 31.44 0.98 11.53
C PHE A 164 30.32 1.92 12.00
N THR A 165 30.00 2.94 11.21
CA THR A 165 29.00 3.96 11.56
C THR A 165 28.18 4.34 10.35
N ILE A 166 26.88 4.47 10.57
CA ILE A 166 25.93 5.01 9.61
C ILE A 166 25.42 6.35 10.14
N GLY A 167 25.30 7.34 9.24
CA GLY A 167 24.78 8.66 9.56
C GLY A 167 24.10 9.31 8.36
N PHE A 168 23.42 10.43 8.59
CA PHE A 168 22.69 11.16 7.56
C PHE A 168 23.13 12.62 7.51
N GLN A 169 23.07 13.22 6.32
CA GLN A 169 23.31 14.65 6.08
C GLN A 169 22.29 15.19 5.10
N ASP A 170 21.70 16.33 5.40
CA ASP A 170 20.87 17.09 4.45
C ASP A 170 21.71 17.58 3.27
N VAL A 171 21.14 17.50 2.07
CA VAL A 171 21.68 18.12 0.86
C VAL A 171 20.83 19.33 0.50
N ASP A 172 19.52 19.11 0.45
CA ASP A 172 18.47 20.09 0.21
C ASP A 172 17.15 19.60 0.84
N ASP A 173 16.04 20.29 0.58
CA ASP A 173 14.73 19.99 1.19
C ASP A 173 14.18 18.59 0.81
N ASN A 174 14.65 18.01 -0.30
CA ASN A 174 14.15 16.76 -0.83
C ASN A 174 15.20 15.64 -0.78
N THR A 175 16.48 15.96 -0.65
CA THR A 175 17.57 15.00 -0.78
C THR A 175 18.44 14.95 0.47
N ILE A 176 18.73 13.73 0.91
CA ILE A 176 19.71 13.45 1.95
C ILE A 176 20.79 12.51 1.42
N HIS A 177 21.95 12.54 2.07
CA HIS A 177 22.95 11.50 1.94
C HIS A 177 22.94 10.61 3.19
N MET A 178 22.84 9.30 2.99
CA MET A 178 23.24 8.31 3.99
C MET A 178 24.73 7.99 3.81
N PHE A 179 25.51 8.23 4.84
CA PHE A 179 26.93 7.88 4.89
C PHE A 179 27.14 6.58 5.64
N MET A 180 28.01 5.73 5.10
CA MET A 180 28.47 4.49 5.72
C MET A 180 30.00 4.56 5.81
N GLU A 181 30.54 4.56 7.03
CA GLU A 181 31.97 4.74 7.28
C GLU A 181 32.56 3.60 8.11
N TRP A 182 33.68 3.03 7.64
CA TRP A 182 34.53 2.15 8.43
C TRP A 182 36.00 2.30 8.05
N GLY A 183 36.88 2.45 9.04
CA GLY A 183 38.27 2.79 8.78
C GLY A 183 38.34 4.10 8.00
N ASN A 184 39.12 4.12 6.93
CA ASN A 184 39.26 5.30 6.08
C ASN A 184 38.22 5.35 4.95
N SER A 185 37.36 4.35 4.78
CA SER A 185 36.36 4.35 3.71
C SER A 185 35.07 5.03 4.13
N ARG A 186 34.61 5.99 3.32
CA ARG A 186 33.28 6.63 3.42
C ARG A 186 32.50 6.40 2.13
N ALA A 187 31.44 5.61 2.21
CA ALA A 187 30.48 5.44 1.12
C ALA A 187 29.29 6.40 1.30
N LYS A 188 28.69 6.82 0.17
CA LYS A 188 27.60 7.81 0.15
C LYS A 188 26.43 7.32 -0.70
N LEU A 189 25.25 7.18 -0.10
CA LEU A 189 24.00 6.86 -0.81
C LEU A 189 23.07 8.10 -0.82
N PRO A 190 22.77 8.68 -1.99
CA PRO A 190 21.69 9.66 -2.14
C PRO A 190 20.31 9.02 -1.97
N ILE A 191 19.46 9.68 -1.19
CA ILE A 191 18.06 9.29 -0.97
C ILE A 191 17.21 10.54 -1.16
N ASN A 192 16.29 10.50 -2.12
CA ASN A 192 15.26 11.51 -2.27
C ASN A 192 14.09 11.14 -1.34
N ILE A 193 13.85 11.97 -0.33
CA ILE A 193 12.80 11.79 0.68
C ILE A 193 11.49 12.45 0.28
N ASN A 194 11.44 13.24 -0.79
CA ASN A 194 10.20 13.82 -1.31
C ASN A 194 10.07 13.62 -2.83
N PRO A 195 10.07 12.36 -3.29
CA PRO A 195 9.92 12.04 -4.70
C PRO A 195 8.50 12.31 -5.20
N ALA A 196 8.39 12.82 -6.43
CA ALA A 196 7.12 12.91 -7.13
C ALA A 196 6.75 11.55 -7.70
N PHE A 197 5.67 10.95 -7.21
CA PHE A 197 5.13 9.71 -7.77
C PHE A 197 3.76 9.95 -8.38
N MET A 198 3.52 9.28 -9.50
CA MET A 198 2.17 9.09 -10.01
C MET A 198 1.49 8.00 -9.20
N ALA A 199 0.16 8.07 -9.08
CA ALA A 199 -0.61 6.96 -8.52
C ALA A 199 -0.38 5.71 -9.38
N ASP A 200 -0.29 4.55 -8.72
CA ASP A 200 -0.28 3.26 -9.42
C ASP A 200 -1.62 3.06 -10.15
N ASP A 201 -1.65 2.10 -11.08
CA ASP A 201 -2.87 1.76 -11.81
C ASP A 201 -4.03 1.42 -10.85
N ASP A 202 -5.12 2.19 -10.93
CA ASP A 202 -6.32 1.90 -10.16
C ASP A 202 -6.92 0.57 -10.65
N PRO A 203 -7.12 -0.44 -9.78
CA PRO A 203 -7.69 -1.72 -10.17
C PRO A 203 -9.14 -1.61 -10.65
N SER A 204 -9.79 -0.46 -10.45
CA SER A 204 -11.14 -0.13 -10.89
C SER A 204 -11.15 1.23 -11.59
N PRO A 205 -10.56 1.33 -12.79
CA PRO A 205 -10.46 2.61 -13.47
C PRO A 205 -11.84 3.20 -13.77
N MET A 206 -11.90 4.52 -13.85
CA MET A 206 -13.13 5.22 -14.23
C MET A 206 -13.42 5.05 -15.72
N ASP A 207 -14.69 4.92 -16.05
CA ASP A 207 -15.23 4.85 -17.40
C ASP A 207 -16.37 5.85 -17.59
N LEU A 208 -16.67 6.11 -18.85
CA LEU A 208 -17.73 7.00 -19.27
C LEU A 208 -18.46 6.41 -20.47
N VAL A 209 -19.79 6.28 -20.33
CA VAL A 209 -20.69 6.08 -21.47
C VAL A 209 -21.56 7.31 -21.67
N GLN A 210 -21.87 7.64 -22.91
CA GLN A 210 -22.69 8.79 -23.23
C GLN A 210 -23.59 8.47 -24.41
N TYR A 211 -24.82 8.97 -24.37
CA TYR A 211 -25.79 8.85 -25.45
C TYR A 211 -26.13 10.24 -26.01
N PRO A 212 -26.10 10.41 -27.35
CA PRO A 212 -25.54 9.50 -28.36
C PRO A 212 -24.03 9.31 -28.19
N ASN A 213 -23.46 8.19 -28.63
CA ASN A 213 -22.05 7.85 -28.37
C ASN A 213 -21.05 8.93 -28.84
N MET A 214 -21.31 9.54 -30.00
CA MET A 214 -20.44 10.58 -30.56
C MET A 214 -20.66 11.98 -29.94
N SER A 215 -21.66 12.16 -29.08
CA SER A 215 -21.91 13.44 -28.40
C SER A 215 -20.79 13.85 -27.43
N ARG A 216 -19.88 12.95 -27.06
CA ARG A 216 -18.65 13.26 -26.32
C ARG A 216 -17.47 13.65 -27.21
N LEU A 217 -17.56 13.41 -28.52
CA LEU A 217 -16.52 13.62 -29.53
C LEU A 217 -17.01 14.60 -30.62
N ARG A 218 -17.72 15.66 -30.23
CA ARG A 218 -18.40 16.58 -31.17
C ARG A 218 -17.48 17.20 -32.22
N ASN A 219 -16.20 17.41 -31.90
CA ASN A 219 -15.22 17.92 -32.85
C ASN A 219 -14.90 16.96 -34.01
N PHE A 220 -15.30 15.69 -33.89
CA PHE A 220 -15.17 14.67 -34.94
C PHE A 220 -16.51 14.36 -35.64
N VAL A 221 -17.60 15.01 -35.25
CA VAL A 221 -18.93 14.83 -35.85
C VAL A 221 -19.05 15.77 -37.06
N LYS A 222 -19.55 15.25 -38.18
CA LYS A 222 -19.78 16.06 -39.37
C LYS A 222 -20.82 17.15 -39.09
N PRO A 223 -20.73 18.35 -39.67
CA PRO A 223 -21.67 19.44 -39.41
C PRO A 223 -23.15 19.06 -39.53
N GLU A 224 -23.50 18.25 -40.53
CA GLU A 224 -24.85 17.75 -40.79
C GLU A 224 -25.38 16.75 -39.73
N GLU A 225 -24.49 16.13 -38.95
CA GLU A 225 -24.82 15.12 -37.93
C GLU A 225 -24.77 15.70 -36.50
N LEU A 226 -24.37 16.98 -36.33
CA LEU A 226 -24.19 17.61 -35.02
C LEU A 226 -25.48 17.63 -34.20
N ALA A 227 -26.61 17.97 -34.82
CA ALA A 227 -27.89 18.04 -34.14
C ALA A 227 -28.35 16.66 -33.62
N ALA A 228 -28.10 15.60 -34.39
CA ALA A 228 -28.39 14.22 -33.98
C ALA A 228 -27.45 13.70 -32.88
N ASN A 229 -26.35 14.40 -32.62
CA ASN A 229 -25.34 14.06 -31.61
C ASN A 229 -25.29 15.09 -30.47
N GLU A 230 -26.39 15.80 -30.20
CA GLU A 230 -26.52 16.56 -28.96
C GLU A 230 -26.53 15.60 -27.76
N PRO A 231 -25.75 15.89 -26.70
CA PRO A 231 -25.64 15.00 -25.55
C PRO A 231 -26.97 14.93 -24.80
N LYS A 232 -27.44 13.72 -24.52
CA LYS A 232 -28.72 13.48 -23.83
C LYS A 232 -28.54 12.86 -22.45
N VAL A 233 -27.70 11.81 -22.36
CA VAL A 233 -27.38 11.17 -21.08
C VAL A 233 -25.90 10.82 -21.02
N ARG A 234 -25.24 11.02 -19.88
CA ARG A 234 -23.88 10.53 -19.61
C ARG A 234 -23.88 9.75 -18.31
N VAL A 235 -23.11 8.66 -18.27
CA VAL A 235 -22.79 7.95 -17.03
C VAL A 235 -21.30 7.92 -16.85
N VAL A 236 -20.83 8.29 -15.66
CA VAL A 236 -19.43 8.15 -15.24
C VAL A 236 -19.40 7.19 -14.06
N TYR A 237 -18.61 6.12 -14.15
CA TYR A 237 -18.60 5.04 -13.17
C TYR A 237 -17.23 4.39 -13.10
N SER A 238 -16.86 3.79 -11.97
CA SER A 238 -15.61 3.01 -11.87
C SER A 238 -15.90 1.53 -12.10
N ARG A 239 -15.06 0.86 -12.90
CA ARG A 239 -15.28 -0.54 -13.30
C ARG A 239 -14.44 -1.54 -12.48
N PRO A 240 -14.98 -2.17 -11.41
CA PRO A 240 -14.28 -3.26 -10.74
C PRO A 240 -14.03 -4.44 -11.69
N GLN A 241 -12.92 -5.14 -11.44
CA GLN A 241 -12.51 -6.36 -12.15
C GLN A 241 -12.80 -7.60 -11.30
N LEU A 242 -13.14 -8.72 -11.93
CA LEU A 242 -13.37 -9.99 -11.23
C LEU A 242 -12.08 -10.49 -10.58
N LYS A 243 -10.96 -10.55 -11.32
CA LYS A 243 -9.69 -11.13 -10.87
C LYS A 243 -9.88 -12.52 -10.25
N ASP A 244 -10.52 -13.41 -11.02
CA ASP A 244 -10.89 -14.77 -10.62
C ASP A 244 -11.93 -14.89 -9.48
N ARG A 245 -12.54 -13.78 -9.05
CA ARG A 245 -13.61 -13.75 -8.03
C ARG A 245 -15.00 -13.82 -8.67
N VAL A 246 -16.01 -14.27 -7.92
CA VAL A 246 -17.41 -14.25 -8.33
C VAL A 246 -18.03 -12.89 -8.00
N ALA A 247 -18.78 -12.27 -8.92
CA ALA A 247 -19.35 -10.94 -8.68
C ALA A 247 -20.56 -11.03 -7.74
N PHE A 248 -21.62 -11.71 -8.15
CA PHE A 248 -22.89 -11.75 -7.44
C PHE A 248 -22.97 -12.93 -6.48
N GLY A 249 -23.38 -12.69 -5.24
CA GLY A 249 -23.38 -13.67 -4.16
C GLY A 249 -22.09 -13.73 -3.32
N GLU A 250 -20.97 -13.20 -3.85
CA GLU A 250 -19.70 -13.08 -3.12
C GLU A 250 -19.27 -11.62 -2.92
N LEU A 251 -18.80 -10.95 -3.98
CA LEU A 251 -18.38 -9.56 -3.90
C LEU A 251 -19.56 -8.62 -3.64
N ILE A 252 -20.66 -8.86 -4.34
CA ILE A 252 -21.91 -8.13 -4.22
C ILE A 252 -22.94 -9.08 -3.61
N LYS A 253 -23.30 -8.84 -2.36
CA LYS A 253 -24.30 -9.63 -1.65
C LYS A 253 -25.70 -9.28 -2.14
N TYR A 254 -26.53 -10.30 -2.33
CA TYR A 254 -27.93 -10.11 -2.68
C TYR A 254 -28.70 -9.44 -1.54
N GLY A 255 -29.67 -8.59 -1.90
CA GLY A 255 -30.48 -7.79 -0.98
C GLY A 255 -29.76 -6.59 -0.36
N GLU A 256 -28.44 -6.48 -0.52
CA GLU A 256 -27.68 -5.31 -0.04
C GLU A 256 -27.63 -4.20 -1.10
N LEU A 257 -27.64 -2.95 -0.63
CA LEU A 257 -27.40 -1.80 -1.48
C LEU A 257 -25.95 -1.81 -1.95
N TRP A 258 -25.77 -1.83 -3.27
CA TRP A 258 -24.48 -1.75 -3.93
C TRP A 258 -24.36 -0.43 -4.66
N ARG A 259 -23.18 0.17 -4.58
CA ARG A 259 -22.88 1.41 -5.27
C ARG A 259 -22.87 1.32 -6.80
N LEU A 260 -23.14 0.15 -7.41
CA LEU A 260 -23.09 -0.08 -8.86
C LEU A 260 -21.74 0.30 -9.51
N GLY A 261 -20.64 -0.02 -8.81
CA GLY A 261 -19.28 0.31 -9.22
C GLY A 261 -18.28 0.13 -8.08
N ALA A 262 -17.11 0.76 -8.21
CA ALA A 262 -16.08 0.89 -7.18
C ALA A 262 -15.74 2.38 -6.92
N ASN A 263 -14.91 2.67 -5.92
CA ASN A 263 -14.47 4.03 -5.61
C ASN A 263 -15.64 5.01 -5.37
N GLU A 264 -15.81 6.02 -6.21
CA GLU A 264 -16.88 7.01 -6.10
C GLU A 264 -18.24 6.48 -6.62
N THR A 265 -19.33 7.03 -6.09
CA THR A 265 -20.70 6.77 -6.58
C THR A 265 -20.80 7.05 -8.08
N PRO A 266 -21.30 6.10 -8.91
CA PRO A 266 -21.60 6.32 -10.31
C PRO A 266 -22.55 7.49 -10.48
N GLN A 267 -22.28 8.31 -11.48
CA GLN A 267 -23.03 9.54 -11.71
C GLN A 267 -23.71 9.49 -13.05
N VAL A 268 -25.00 9.74 -13.04
CA VAL A 268 -25.83 9.88 -14.24
C VAL A 268 -26.13 11.36 -14.42
N PHE A 269 -25.81 11.86 -15.60
CA PHE A 269 -26.11 13.22 -16.04
C PHE A 269 -27.21 13.13 -17.09
N PHE A 270 -28.36 13.74 -16.79
CA PHE A 270 -29.41 13.98 -17.77
C PHE A 270 -29.26 15.42 -18.27
N PHE A 271 -28.97 15.57 -19.56
CA PHE A 271 -28.81 16.90 -20.19
C PHE A 271 -30.16 17.55 -20.53
N GLU A 272 -31.23 16.78 -20.47
CA GLU A 272 -32.62 17.21 -20.60
C GLU A 272 -33.51 16.47 -19.60
N ASP A 273 -34.74 16.93 -19.44
CA ASP A 273 -35.74 16.20 -18.67
C ASP A 273 -36.01 14.84 -19.34
N VAL A 274 -36.06 13.77 -18.55
CA VAL A 274 -36.36 12.41 -19.05
C VAL A 274 -37.54 11.81 -18.31
N MET A 275 -38.01 10.65 -18.78
CA MET A 275 -38.96 9.80 -18.06
C MET A 275 -38.31 8.45 -17.75
N ILE A 276 -38.49 7.96 -16.52
CA ILE A 276 -38.07 6.63 -16.11
C ILE A 276 -39.28 5.98 -15.43
N ASP A 277 -39.74 4.85 -15.94
CA ASP A 277 -40.93 4.15 -15.42
C ASP A 277 -42.19 5.06 -15.33
N GLY A 278 -42.41 5.87 -16.37
CA GLY A 278 -43.51 6.84 -16.40
C GLY A 278 -43.36 8.01 -15.42
N LYS A 279 -42.28 8.10 -14.63
CA LYS A 279 -42.01 9.19 -13.69
C LYS A 279 -41.07 10.23 -14.32
N PRO A 280 -41.40 11.54 -14.23
CA PRO A 280 -40.53 12.58 -14.74
C PRO A 280 -39.28 12.76 -13.86
N VAL A 281 -38.12 12.80 -14.50
CA VAL A 281 -36.83 13.15 -13.88
C VAL A 281 -36.31 14.42 -14.53
N LYS A 282 -35.97 15.41 -13.72
CA LYS A 282 -35.44 16.68 -14.21
C LYS A 282 -34.01 16.53 -14.70
N ALA A 283 -33.66 17.32 -15.73
CA ALA A 283 -32.27 17.49 -16.14
C ALA A 283 -31.39 17.79 -14.92
N GLY A 284 -30.21 17.18 -14.85
CA GLY A 284 -29.33 17.30 -13.70
C GLY A 284 -28.40 16.12 -13.51
N ARG A 285 -27.67 16.14 -12.40
CA ARG A 285 -26.71 15.13 -11.99
C ARG A 285 -27.25 14.36 -10.79
N TYR A 286 -27.16 13.05 -10.86
CA TYR A 286 -27.68 12.12 -9.87
C TYR A 286 -26.69 10.98 -9.63
N GLY A 287 -26.76 10.36 -8.47
CA GLY A 287 -26.06 9.12 -8.17
C GLY A 287 -26.94 7.93 -8.57
N LEU A 288 -26.31 6.82 -8.93
CA LEU A 288 -27.01 5.59 -9.30
C LEU A 288 -26.44 4.40 -8.51
N PHE A 289 -27.29 3.80 -7.70
CA PHE A 289 -27.02 2.54 -7.00
C PHE A 289 -27.92 1.42 -7.53
N ALA A 290 -27.65 0.20 -7.08
CA ALA A 290 -28.52 -0.94 -7.31
C ALA A 290 -28.62 -1.81 -6.05
N ARG A 291 -29.77 -2.45 -5.81
CA ARG A 291 -29.91 -3.60 -4.91
C ARG A 291 -30.10 -4.85 -5.77
N PRO A 292 -29.06 -5.68 -5.95
CA PRO A 292 -29.19 -6.91 -6.71
C PRO A 292 -29.94 -7.97 -5.91
N GLU A 293 -30.83 -8.68 -6.59
CA GLU A 293 -31.43 -9.96 -6.20
C GLU A 293 -31.04 -11.02 -7.24
N ALA A 294 -31.47 -12.27 -7.02
CA ALA A 294 -31.12 -13.38 -7.91
C ALA A 294 -31.66 -13.23 -9.34
N ASP A 295 -32.81 -12.59 -9.54
CA ASP A 295 -33.49 -12.45 -10.84
C ASP A 295 -33.87 -11.01 -11.21
N GLU A 296 -33.54 -10.02 -10.36
CA GLU A 296 -33.82 -8.61 -10.59
C GLU A 296 -32.82 -7.68 -9.90
N TRP A 297 -32.61 -6.49 -10.45
CA TRP A 297 -31.93 -5.40 -9.77
C TRP A 297 -32.93 -4.27 -9.53
N GLU A 298 -32.97 -3.74 -8.30
CA GLU A 298 -33.62 -2.46 -8.03
C GLU A 298 -32.59 -1.33 -8.20
N PHE A 299 -32.70 -0.57 -9.29
CA PHE A 299 -31.93 0.66 -9.47
C PHE A 299 -32.46 1.76 -8.54
N VAL A 300 -31.55 2.52 -7.94
CA VAL A 300 -31.85 3.63 -7.03
C VAL A 300 -31.17 4.89 -7.53
N LEU A 301 -31.96 5.84 -8.05
CA LEU A 301 -31.49 7.14 -8.49
C LEU A 301 -31.62 8.13 -7.33
N HIS A 302 -30.56 8.85 -6.99
CA HIS A 302 -30.54 9.70 -5.80
C HIS A 302 -29.72 10.99 -5.97
N LYS A 303 -29.87 11.95 -5.05
CA LYS A 303 -29.21 13.27 -5.12
C LYS A 303 -27.82 13.33 -4.46
N SER A 304 -27.47 12.37 -3.61
CA SER A 304 -26.16 12.31 -2.92
C SER A 304 -25.02 11.78 -3.80
N TYR A 305 -24.81 12.38 -4.97
CA TYR A 305 -23.86 11.90 -5.98
C TYR A 305 -22.38 12.19 -5.67
N GLN A 306 -22.07 13.11 -4.76
CA GLN A 306 -20.71 13.37 -4.27
C GLN A 306 -20.43 12.53 -3.02
N SER A 307 -20.38 11.21 -3.20
CA SER A 307 -20.18 10.28 -2.10
C SER A 307 -19.23 9.14 -2.50
N TRP A 308 -18.56 8.56 -1.50
CA TRP A 308 -17.73 7.36 -1.67
C TRP A 308 -18.58 6.08 -1.71
N GLY A 309 -19.90 6.14 -1.93
CA GLY A 309 -20.80 4.99 -1.93
C GLY A 309 -21.72 4.91 -0.71
N THR A 310 -22.07 3.68 -0.31
CA THR A 310 -23.19 3.37 0.61
C THR A 310 -23.10 3.92 2.03
N PRO A 311 -21.93 4.10 2.69
CA PRO A 311 -21.89 4.60 4.06
C PRO A 311 -22.47 6.02 4.23
N ASN A 312 -22.47 6.82 3.16
CA ASN A 312 -22.99 8.18 3.15
C ASN A 312 -24.32 8.28 2.37
N PHE A 313 -24.99 7.14 2.14
CA PHE A 313 -26.27 7.12 1.46
C PHE A 313 -27.36 7.59 2.42
N ASP A 314 -28.14 8.56 1.94
CA ASP A 314 -29.32 9.07 2.62
C ASP A 314 -30.55 8.66 1.80
N GLU A 315 -31.45 7.87 2.40
CA GLU A 315 -32.68 7.42 1.74
C GLU A 315 -33.57 8.59 1.34
N GLU A 316 -33.56 9.70 2.08
CA GLU A 316 -34.33 10.91 1.74
C GLU A 316 -33.84 11.57 0.45
N SER A 317 -32.61 11.29 0.03
CA SER A 317 -32.05 11.77 -1.23
C SER A 317 -32.56 11.01 -2.46
N THR A 318 -33.32 9.92 -2.27
CA THR A 318 -33.85 9.07 -3.34
C THR A 318 -34.85 9.84 -4.19
N VAL A 319 -34.63 9.82 -5.51
CA VAL A 319 -35.51 10.45 -6.50
C VAL A 319 -36.50 9.43 -7.05
N LEU A 320 -36.02 8.23 -7.39
CA LEU A 320 -36.86 7.10 -7.78
C LEU A 320 -36.12 5.77 -7.57
N THR A 321 -36.89 4.71 -7.49
CA THR A 321 -36.42 3.34 -7.66
C THR A 321 -37.09 2.69 -8.87
N PHE A 322 -36.39 1.75 -9.50
CA PHE A 322 -36.88 0.99 -10.64
C PHE A 322 -36.39 -0.45 -10.57
N LYS A 323 -37.31 -1.42 -10.64
CA LYS A 323 -36.98 -2.84 -10.67
C LYS A 323 -36.86 -3.33 -12.10
N ALA A 324 -35.70 -3.89 -12.43
CA ALA A 324 -35.38 -4.46 -13.73
C ALA A 324 -35.09 -5.95 -13.58
N LYS A 325 -35.66 -6.79 -14.44
CA LYS A 325 -35.26 -8.21 -14.51
C LYS A 325 -33.82 -8.33 -15.00
N THR A 326 -33.08 -9.26 -14.40
CA THR A 326 -31.72 -9.59 -14.85
C THR A 326 -31.77 -10.54 -16.04
N GLU A 327 -30.78 -10.42 -16.91
CA GLU A 327 -30.56 -11.32 -18.05
C GLU A 327 -29.10 -11.75 -18.10
N LYS A 328 -28.81 -12.82 -18.85
CA LYS A 328 -27.43 -13.24 -19.10
C LYS A 328 -26.75 -12.33 -20.12
N THR A 329 -25.51 -11.94 -19.86
CA THR A 329 -24.70 -11.23 -20.86
C THR A 329 -24.36 -12.16 -22.04
N PRO A 330 -24.11 -11.62 -23.24
CA PRO A 330 -23.71 -12.44 -24.40
C PRO A 330 -22.39 -13.21 -24.19
N GLU A 331 -21.50 -12.64 -23.38
CA GLU A 331 -20.23 -13.22 -22.97
C GLU A 331 -19.92 -12.82 -21.52
N LYS A 332 -19.02 -13.56 -20.86
CA LYS A 332 -18.60 -13.24 -19.49
C LYS A 332 -17.77 -11.96 -19.49
N LEU A 333 -18.19 -10.97 -18.72
CA LEU A 333 -17.55 -9.66 -18.57
C LEU A 333 -16.60 -9.65 -17.37
N GLU A 334 -15.30 -9.53 -17.64
CA GLU A 334 -14.26 -9.39 -16.60
C GLU A 334 -14.39 -8.08 -15.81
N ALA A 335 -14.77 -7.00 -16.50
CA ALA A 335 -14.99 -5.69 -15.92
C ALA A 335 -16.48 -5.36 -15.88
N LEU A 336 -16.95 -4.75 -14.78
CA LEU A 336 -18.26 -4.09 -14.78
C LEU A 336 -18.30 -3.13 -15.97
N SER A 337 -19.33 -3.25 -16.80
CA SER A 337 -19.46 -2.47 -18.02
C SER A 337 -20.84 -1.85 -18.10
N ALA A 338 -20.91 -0.61 -18.56
CA ALA A 338 -22.14 0.06 -18.90
C ALA A 338 -22.22 0.32 -20.41
N THR A 339 -23.42 0.44 -20.96
CA THR A 339 -23.64 0.90 -22.35
C THR A 339 -25.05 1.45 -22.53
N PHE A 340 -25.29 2.13 -23.65
CA PHE A 340 -26.61 2.56 -24.08
C PHE A 340 -27.05 1.79 -25.34
N VAL A 341 -28.31 1.37 -25.36
CA VAL A 341 -28.95 0.75 -26.54
C VAL A 341 -30.23 1.51 -26.86
N GLU A 342 -30.39 1.93 -28.12
CA GLU A 342 -31.61 2.58 -28.59
C GLU A 342 -32.70 1.52 -28.86
N MET A 343 -33.92 1.79 -28.37
CA MET A 343 -35.05 0.87 -28.47
C MET A 343 -36.16 1.37 -29.41
N GLY A 344 -36.04 2.60 -29.94
CA GLY A 344 -37.10 3.30 -30.67
C GLY A 344 -37.97 4.17 -29.75
N ASP A 345 -38.89 4.95 -30.32
CA ASP A 345 -39.84 5.81 -29.60
C ASP A 345 -39.19 6.69 -28.52
N ASN A 346 -38.06 7.33 -28.86
CA ASN A 346 -37.22 8.13 -27.96
C ASN A 346 -36.75 7.39 -26.70
N THR A 347 -36.80 6.07 -26.67
CA THR A 347 -36.42 5.27 -25.51
C THR A 347 -35.03 4.65 -25.73
N ILE A 348 -34.17 4.84 -24.73
CA ILE A 348 -32.87 4.20 -24.64
C ILE A 348 -32.83 3.34 -23.38
N HIS A 349 -32.08 2.24 -23.44
CA HIS A 349 -31.76 1.44 -22.27
C HIS A 349 -30.33 1.74 -21.84
N LEU A 350 -30.17 2.22 -20.60
CA LEU A 350 -28.89 2.17 -19.90
C LEU A 350 -28.71 0.76 -19.35
N ILE A 351 -27.69 0.06 -19.82
CA ILE A 351 -27.40 -1.31 -19.44
C ILE A 351 -26.17 -1.31 -18.54
N PHE A 352 -26.23 -2.02 -17.43
CA PHE A 352 -25.04 -2.42 -16.66
C PHE A 352 -24.94 -3.94 -16.67
N GLY A 353 -23.72 -4.46 -16.86
CA GLY A 353 -23.43 -5.88 -16.81
C GLY A 353 -22.08 -6.17 -16.18
N TRP A 354 -22.00 -7.27 -15.43
CA TRP A 354 -20.75 -7.78 -14.86
C TRP A 354 -20.83 -9.29 -14.70
N GLU A 355 -19.69 -9.98 -14.82
CA GLU A 355 -19.67 -11.43 -14.91
C GLU A 355 -20.59 -11.90 -16.04
N ASP A 356 -21.60 -12.70 -15.75
CA ASP A 356 -22.55 -13.20 -16.74
C ASP A 356 -23.95 -12.58 -16.59
N THR A 357 -24.10 -11.51 -15.81
CA THR A 357 -25.40 -10.94 -15.43
C THR A 357 -25.49 -9.46 -15.80
N MET A 358 -26.62 -9.05 -16.41
CA MET A 358 -26.91 -7.66 -16.74
C MET A 358 -28.35 -7.25 -16.39
N ALA A 359 -28.57 -5.96 -16.18
CA ALA A 359 -29.90 -5.36 -16.02
C ALA A 359 -30.00 -4.04 -16.79
N ARG A 360 -31.22 -3.64 -17.12
CA ARG A 360 -31.50 -2.48 -17.98
C ARG A 360 -32.39 -1.47 -17.29
N LEU A 361 -31.98 -0.21 -17.33
CA LEU A 361 -32.78 0.93 -16.90
C LEU A 361 -33.34 1.65 -18.16
N PRO A 362 -34.65 1.58 -18.43
CA PRO A 362 -35.26 2.30 -19.52
C PRO A 362 -35.36 3.80 -19.22
N ILE A 363 -34.94 4.62 -20.18
CA ILE A 363 -34.95 6.07 -20.11
C ILE A 363 -35.61 6.58 -21.39
N THR A 364 -36.76 7.26 -21.27
CA THR A 364 -37.40 7.93 -22.40
C THR A 364 -36.99 9.39 -22.43
N LEU A 365 -36.39 9.79 -23.55
CA LEU A 365 -35.92 11.14 -23.85
C LEU A 365 -37.10 12.03 -24.27
N LYS A 366 -36.99 13.34 -24.04
CA LYS A 366 -38.05 14.31 -24.36
C LYS A 366 -37.80 15.08 -25.64
#